data_AF-A0A832VUP6-F1
#
_entry.id   AF-A0A832VUP6-F1
#
_cell.length_a   1.000
_cell.length_b   1.000
_cell.length_c   1.000
_cell.angle_alpha   90.00
_cell.angle_beta   90.00
_cell.angle_gamma   90.00
#
_symmetry.space_group_name_H-M   'P 1'
#
loop_
_entity.id
_entity.type
_entity.pdbx_description
1 polymer ?
#
loop_
_entity_poly.entity_id
_entity_poly.type
_entity_poly.pdbx_seq_one_letter_code
_entity_poly.pdbx_strand_id
1 'polypeptide(L)'
;MTSRMHTPHTTCPGCHEEVFLDELVGGHCPLCGYSLDDDDGTCSEYEETIERSDLGWMVFQFYVFKRFCGEGATPLQVMQILSRYEEACQCNPLEAEKMQFTLEVPMRRLERLLPKRCERCGRIFFRGGKAVISGDLVSPDYRRSHICPSC
;
A
#
# COMPACT_ATOMS: atom_id res chain seq x y z
N MET A 1 11.90 46.61 -17.31
CA MET A 1 11.36 45.25 -17.45
C MET A 1 11.76 44.46 -16.23
N THR A 2 10.94 44.52 -15.19
CA THR A 2 11.16 43.78 -13.94
C THR A 2 10.29 42.53 -13.98
N SER A 3 10.90 41.37 -14.15
CA SER A 3 10.21 40.07 -14.08
C SER A 3 9.56 39.91 -12.71
N ARG A 4 8.23 40.08 -12.66
CA ARG A 4 7.36 39.78 -11.50
C ARG A 4 7.11 38.27 -11.36
N MET A 5 8.12 37.44 -11.62
CA MET A 5 7.98 35.98 -11.73
C MET A 5 7.71 35.26 -10.39
N HIS A 6 7.64 35.97 -9.26
CA HIS A 6 7.42 35.38 -7.93
C HIS A 6 6.25 36.02 -7.16
N THR A 7 5.47 36.89 -7.81
CA THR A 7 4.29 37.49 -7.17
C THR A 7 3.16 36.47 -7.26
N PRO A 8 2.45 36.15 -6.17
CA PRO A 8 1.35 35.18 -6.21
C PRO A 8 0.28 35.65 -7.20
N HIS A 9 0.01 34.81 -8.19
CA HIS A 9 -0.91 35.06 -9.29
C HIS A 9 -1.82 33.85 -9.49
N THR A 10 -2.99 34.10 -10.05
CA THR A 10 -3.98 33.09 -10.40
C THR A 10 -4.59 33.43 -11.76
N THR A 11 -5.22 32.47 -12.42
CA THR A 11 -5.94 32.72 -13.67
C THR A 11 -7.42 32.95 -13.35
N CYS A 12 -7.98 34.07 -13.78
CA CYS A 12 -9.39 34.36 -13.54
C CYS A 12 -10.29 33.37 -14.31
N PRO A 13 -11.23 32.65 -13.67
CA PRO A 13 -12.09 31.69 -14.35
C PRO A 13 -13.13 32.36 -15.26
N GLY A 14 -13.42 33.65 -15.08
CA GLY A 14 -14.37 34.39 -15.91
C GLY A 14 -13.80 34.88 -17.24
N CYS A 15 -12.56 35.40 -17.24
CA CYS A 15 -11.93 35.97 -18.45
C CYS A 15 -10.67 35.24 -18.91
N HIS A 16 -10.23 34.22 -18.17
CA HIS A 16 -9.03 33.40 -18.44
C HIS A 16 -7.71 34.16 -18.57
N GLU A 17 -7.68 35.39 -18.05
CA GLU A 17 -6.45 36.20 -18.00
C GLU A 17 -5.70 35.95 -16.69
N GLU A 18 -4.38 36.10 -16.72
CA GLU A 18 -3.55 36.08 -15.51
C GLU A 18 -3.82 37.33 -14.67
N VAL A 19 -4.12 37.11 -13.38
CA VAL A 19 -4.40 38.18 -12.42
C VAL A 19 -3.51 37.99 -11.20
N PHE A 20 -2.89 39.07 -10.76
CA PHE A 20 -2.09 39.08 -9.54
C PHE A 20 -2.98 39.37 -8.33
N LEU A 21 -2.79 38.63 -7.23
CA LEU A 21 -3.67 38.72 -6.06
C LEU A 21 -3.61 40.10 -5.37
N ASP A 22 -2.52 40.85 -5.54
CA ASP A 22 -2.33 42.21 -5.04
C ASP A 22 -3.05 43.28 -5.88
N GLU A 23 -3.46 42.95 -7.11
CA GLU A 23 -4.16 43.85 -8.04
C GLU A 23 -5.70 43.69 -7.98
N LEU A 24 -6.20 42.82 -7.09
CA LEU A 24 -7.64 42.61 -6.89
C LEU A 24 -8.30 43.83 -6.24
N VAL A 25 -9.45 44.22 -6.78
CA VAL A 25 -10.25 45.32 -6.24
C VAL A 25 -11.37 44.72 -5.41
N GLY A 26 -11.16 44.67 -4.09
CA GLY A 26 -12.14 44.11 -3.15
C GLY A 26 -12.49 42.65 -3.45
N GLY A 27 -11.50 41.81 -3.79
CA GLY A 27 -11.71 40.39 -4.10
C GLY A 27 -12.13 40.07 -5.53
N HIS A 28 -12.27 41.08 -6.39
CA HIS A 28 -12.78 40.91 -7.75
C HIS A 28 -11.68 41.09 -8.80
N CYS A 29 -11.79 40.33 -9.89
CA CYS A 29 -10.94 40.47 -11.06
C CYS A 29 -11.08 41.88 -11.67
N PRO A 30 -9.98 42.62 -11.90
CA PRO A 30 -10.03 43.99 -12.41
C PRO A 30 -10.52 44.09 -13.87
N LEU A 31 -10.49 43.00 -14.62
CA LEU A 31 -10.84 42.99 -16.04
C LEU A 31 -12.33 42.65 -16.29
N CYS A 32 -12.87 41.68 -15.55
CA CYS A 32 -14.24 41.20 -15.78
C CYS A 32 -15.16 41.34 -14.57
N GLY A 33 -14.63 41.72 -13.41
CA GLY A 33 -15.42 41.85 -12.17
C GLY A 33 -15.88 40.52 -11.58
N TYR A 34 -15.29 39.39 -12.00
CA TYR A 34 -15.58 38.09 -11.37
C TYR A 34 -15.04 38.09 -9.93
N SER A 35 -15.89 37.71 -8.97
CA SER A 35 -15.52 37.57 -7.56
C SER A 35 -14.66 36.32 -7.37
N LEU A 36 -13.40 36.51 -6.99
CA LEU A 36 -12.52 35.41 -6.60
C LEU A 36 -12.67 35.07 -5.11
N ASP A 37 -13.32 35.93 -4.33
CA ASP A 37 -13.64 35.71 -2.91
C ASP A 37 -14.78 34.69 -2.71
N ASP A 38 -15.63 34.47 -3.74
CA ASP A 38 -16.73 33.50 -3.69
C ASP A 38 -16.28 32.06 -4.05
N ASP A 39 -15.02 31.88 -4.44
CA ASP A 39 -14.42 30.55 -4.58
C ASP A 39 -13.80 30.12 -3.24
N ASP A 40 -14.67 29.78 -2.30
CA ASP A 40 -14.34 28.87 -1.18
C ASP A 40 -14.01 27.44 -1.72
N GLY A 41 -13.73 27.31 -3.02
CA GLY A 41 -13.11 26.18 -3.71
C GLY A 41 -11.61 26.10 -3.42
N THR A 42 -11.25 26.23 -2.16
CA THR A 42 -9.92 25.95 -1.66
C THR A 42 -9.56 24.50 -2.03
N CYS A 43 -8.77 24.33 -3.09
CA CYS A 43 -7.85 23.20 -3.30
C CYS A 43 -8.45 21.80 -3.51
N SER A 44 -9.27 21.58 -4.55
CA SER A 44 -9.69 20.21 -4.92
C SER A 44 -8.61 19.36 -5.64
N GLU A 45 -7.39 19.87 -5.86
CA GLU A 45 -6.35 19.11 -6.58
C GLU A 45 -5.35 18.38 -5.66
N TYR A 46 -5.41 18.61 -4.35
CA TYR A 46 -4.61 17.87 -3.36
C TYR A 46 -5.43 17.34 -2.18
N GLU A 47 -6.75 17.50 -2.24
CA GLU A 47 -7.70 16.86 -1.33
C GLU A 47 -8.33 15.60 -1.95
N GLU A 48 -7.54 14.80 -2.67
CA GLU A 48 -7.64 13.34 -2.52
C GLU A 48 -6.96 12.99 -1.19
N THR A 49 -7.49 13.55 -0.11
CA THR A 49 -7.09 13.23 1.26
C THR A 49 -7.30 11.74 1.43
N ILE A 50 -6.21 11.00 1.60
CA ILE A 50 -6.17 9.62 2.12
C ILE A 50 -7.34 9.49 3.10
N GLU A 51 -8.38 8.77 2.68
CA GLU A 51 -9.56 8.64 3.53
C GLU A 51 -9.11 7.92 4.81
N ARG A 52 -9.82 8.12 5.94
CA ARG A 52 -9.46 7.42 7.19
C ARG A 52 -9.39 5.89 7.02
N SER A 53 -10.12 5.36 6.04
CA SER A 53 -10.09 3.99 5.50
C SER A 53 -8.71 3.61 4.93
N ASP A 54 -8.12 4.47 4.12
CA ASP A 54 -6.88 4.23 3.38
C ASP A 54 -5.66 4.21 4.30
N LEU A 55 -5.65 5.05 5.34
CA LEU A 55 -4.57 5.06 6.32
C LEU A 55 -4.50 3.71 7.07
N GLY A 56 -5.66 3.15 7.46
CA GLY A 56 -5.72 1.85 8.11
C GLY A 56 -5.19 0.73 7.21
N TRP A 57 -5.57 0.76 5.94
CA TRP A 57 -5.10 -0.20 4.94
C TRP A 57 -3.60 -0.11 4.69
N MET A 58 -3.05 1.11 4.52
CA MET A 58 -1.61 1.32 4.36
C MET A 58 -0.81 0.84 5.58
N VAL A 59 -1.30 1.13 6.79
CA VAL A 59 -0.66 0.66 8.04
C VAL A 59 -0.66 -0.86 8.08
N PHE A 60 -1.78 -1.50 7.74
CA PHE A 60 -1.87 -2.96 7.64
C PHE A 60 -0.87 -3.53 6.64
N GLN A 61 -0.86 -3.02 5.40
CA GLN A 61 0.09 -3.45 4.36
C GLN A 61 1.54 -3.31 4.85
N PHE A 62 1.89 -2.17 5.45
CA PHE A 62 3.23 -1.94 5.99
C PHE A 62 3.62 -3.01 7.03
N TYR A 63 2.75 -3.34 7.98
CA TYR A 63 3.05 -4.37 8.99
C TYR A 63 3.17 -5.76 8.37
N VAL A 64 2.33 -6.09 7.39
CA VAL A 64 2.39 -7.36 6.66
C VAL A 64 3.71 -7.47 5.90
N PHE A 65 4.12 -6.43 5.18
CA PHE A 65 5.41 -6.36 4.50
C PHE A 65 6.58 -6.48 5.47
N LYS A 66 6.62 -5.63 6.50
CA LYS A 66 7.69 -5.62 7.50
C LYS A 66 7.87 -7.00 8.13
N ARG A 67 6.77 -7.67 8.41
CA ARG A 67 6.76 -9.02 9.01
C ARG A 67 7.27 -10.08 8.04
N PHE A 68 6.64 -10.24 6.88
CA PHE A 68 6.95 -11.35 5.98
C PHE A 68 8.26 -11.15 5.22
N CYS A 69 8.58 -9.93 4.79
CA CYS A 69 9.90 -9.64 4.23
C CYS A 69 10.99 -9.78 5.30
N GLY A 70 10.69 -9.50 6.57
CA GLY A 70 11.59 -9.78 7.70
C GLY A 70 11.91 -11.27 7.87
N GLU A 71 10.96 -12.16 7.55
CA GLU A 71 11.18 -13.61 7.50
C GLU A 71 11.83 -14.09 6.18
N GLY A 72 12.09 -13.17 5.25
CA GLY A 72 12.74 -13.43 3.96
C GLY A 72 11.78 -13.82 2.83
N ALA A 73 10.47 -13.65 3.00
CA ALA A 73 9.52 -13.80 1.89
C ALA A 73 9.78 -12.73 0.83
N THR A 74 9.47 -13.02 -0.44
CA THR A 74 9.64 -12.04 -1.50
C THR A 74 8.51 -11.01 -1.49
N PRO A 75 8.77 -9.72 -1.79
CA PRO A 75 7.71 -8.70 -1.84
C PRO A 75 6.56 -9.07 -2.77
N LEU A 76 6.87 -9.77 -3.88
CA LEU A 76 5.86 -10.24 -4.83
C LEU A 76 4.88 -11.25 -4.19
N GLN A 77 5.38 -12.19 -3.39
CA GLN A 77 4.51 -13.14 -2.70
C GLN A 77 3.64 -12.46 -1.64
N VAL A 78 4.18 -11.46 -0.95
CA VAL A 78 3.42 -10.66 0.02
C VAL A 78 2.33 -9.85 -0.69
N MET A 79 2.64 -9.21 -1.83
CA MET A 79 1.66 -8.52 -2.68
C MET A 79 0.52 -9.44 -3.08
N GLN A 80 0.83 -10.66 -3.56
CA GLN A 80 -0.19 -11.63 -3.98
C GLN A 80 -1.14 -12.01 -2.84
N ILE A 81 -0.66 -12.06 -1.60
CA ILE A 81 -1.53 -12.31 -0.43
C ILE A 81 -2.39 -11.12 -0.12
N LEU A 82 -1.82 -9.91 -0.13
CA LEU A 82 -2.56 -8.68 0.13
C LEU A 82 -3.68 -8.46 -0.89
N SER A 83 -3.40 -8.66 -2.18
CA SER A 83 -4.41 -8.57 -3.24
C SER A 83 -5.54 -9.58 -3.05
N ARG A 84 -5.22 -10.85 -2.72
CA ARG A 84 -6.23 -11.86 -2.43
C ARG A 84 -7.07 -11.52 -1.19
N TYR A 85 -6.44 -10.95 -0.17
CA TYR A 85 -7.13 -10.55 1.05
C TYR A 85 -8.08 -9.37 0.80
N GLU A 86 -7.64 -8.39 0.01
CA GLU A 86 -8.45 -7.25 -0.43
C GLU A 86 -9.67 -7.70 -1.25
N GLU A 87 -9.46 -8.58 -2.23
CA GLU A 87 -10.54 -9.20 -3.01
C GLU A 87 -11.54 -9.94 -2.11
N ALA A 88 -11.05 -10.68 -1.10
CA ALA A 88 -11.89 -11.41 -0.16
C ALA A 88 -12.72 -10.44 0.72
N CYS A 89 -12.13 -9.33 1.17
CA CYS A 89 -12.84 -8.31 1.95
C CYS A 89 -13.97 -7.65 1.16
N GLN A 90 -13.79 -7.45 -0.15
CA GLN A 90 -14.80 -6.86 -1.03
C GLN A 90 -15.94 -7.83 -1.34
N CYS A 91 -15.63 -9.12 -1.55
CA CYS A 91 -16.65 -10.12 -1.92
C CYS A 91 -17.41 -10.67 -0.71
N ASN A 92 -16.71 -11.06 0.35
CA ASN A 92 -17.30 -11.69 1.53
C ASN A 92 -16.39 -11.56 2.78
N PRO A 93 -16.72 -10.67 3.72
CA PRO A 93 -15.87 -10.41 4.88
C PRO A 93 -15.67 -11.63 5.80
N LEU A 94 -16.63 -12.57 5.84
CA LEU A 94 -16.51 -13.81 6.63
C LEU A 94 -15.52 -14.81 6.03
N GLU A 95 -15.25 -14.72 4.72
CA GLU A 95 -14.22 -15.55 4.07
C GLU A 95 -12.83 -14.95 4.23
N ALA A 96 -12.72 -13.61 4.30
CA ALA A 96 -11.46 -12.93 4.59
C ALA A 96 -10.87 -13.36 5.93
N GLU A 97 -11.69 -13.55 6.96
CA GLU A 97 -11.25 -14.03 8.28
C GLU A 97 -10.65 -15.44 8.26
N LYS A 98 -11.06 -16.27 7.28
CA LYS A 98 -10.59 -17.66 7.13
C LYS A 98 -9.51 -17.80 6.06
N MET A 99 -8.99 -16.69 5.53
CA MET A 99 -7.99 -16.73 4.48
C MET A 99 -6.66 -17.28 4.99
N GLN A 100 -6.34 -18.49 4.55
CA GLN A 100 -5.06 -19.12 4.79
C GLN A 100 -4.01 -18.59 3.81
N PHE A 101 -2.84 -18.25 4.32
CA PHE A 101 -1.69 -17.90 3.51
C PHE A 101 -0.64 -19.00 3.51
N THR A 102 0.18 -19.02 2.47
CA THR A 102 1.33 -19.91 2.35
C THR A 102 2.43 -19.17 1.61
N LEU A 103 3.56 -18.94 2.29
CA LEU A 103 4.69 -18.16 1.79
C LEU A 103 5.94 -19.01 1.76
N GLU A 104 6.68 -18.94 0.65
CA GLU A 104 7.98 -19.56 0.55
C GLU A 104 9.04 -18.63 1.16
N VAL A 105 9.86 -19.19 2.05
CA VAL A 105 10.88 -18.43 2.77
C VAL A 105 12.21 -19.16 2.73
N PRO A 106 13.33 -18.42 2.77
CA PRO A 106 14.64 -19.03 2.79
C PRO A 106 14.82 -19.89 4.04
N MET A 107 15.47 -21.03 3.86
CA MET A 107 15.89 -21.89 4.98
C MET A 107 16.91 -21.16 5.85
N ARG A 108 16.69 -21.18 7.17
CA ARG A 108 17.63 -20.65 8.16
C ARG A 108 18.92 -21.50 8.17
N ARG A 109 20.03 -20.95 8.67
CA ARG A 109 21.33 -21.64 8.67
C ARG A 109 21.28 -22.99 9.37
N LEU A 110 20.67 -23.05 10.55
CA LEU A 110 20.50 -24.29 11.32
C LEU A 110 19.59 -25.28 10.60
N GLU A 111 18.50 -24.80 10.00
CA GLU A 111 17.62 -25.63 9.19
C GLU A 111 18.42 -26.29 8.07
N ARG A 112 19.26 -25.56 7.32
CA ARG A 112 20.06 -26.14 6.23
C ARG A 112 20.95 -27.32 6.63
N LEU A 113 21.33 -27.44 7.90
CA LEU A 113 22.23 -28.49 8.38
C LEU A 113 21.51 -29.70 8.98
N LEU A 114 20.28 -29.51 9.48
CA LEU A 114 19.53 -30.55 10.19
C LEU A 114 18.62 -31.36 9.25
N PRO A 115 18.39 -32.66 9.53
CA PRO A 115 17.37 -33.44 8.85
C PRO A 115 15.99 -32.83 9.08
N LYS A 116 15.22 -32.68 8.00
CA LYS A 116 13.84 -32.19 8.05
C LYS A 116 12.89 -33.27 7.59
N ARG A 117 11.67 -33.23 8.09
CA ARG A 117 10.56 -34.02 7.58
C ARG A 117 9.74 -33.19 6.60
N CYS A 118 9.46 -33.74 5.42
CA CYS A 118 8.58 -33.11 4.45
C CYS A 118 7.14 -33.12 4.97
N GLU A 119 6.46 -31.98 4.97
CA GLU A 119 5.05 -31.88 5.38
C GLU A 119 4.12 -32.61 4.39
N ARG A 120 4.45 -32.62 3.09
CA ARG A 120 3.61 -33.24 2.04
C ARG A 120 3.71 -34.77 1.99
N CYS A 121 4.92 -35.32 2.00
CA CYS A 121 5.15 -36.76 1.80
C CYS A 121 5.75 -37.49 3.01
N GLY A 122 6.06 -36.78 4.08
CA GLY A 122 6.60 -37.35 5.32
C GLY A 122 8.04 -37.84 5.25
N ARG A 123 8.70 -37.79 4.09
CA ARG A 123 10.10 -38.24 3.91
C ARG A 123 11.09 -37.31 4.59
N ILE A 124 12.19 -37.88 5.09
CA ILE A 124 13.29 -37.13 5.67
C ILE A 124 14.25 -36.69 4.56
N PHE A 125 14.67 -35.42 4.57
CA PHE A 125 15.64 -34.89 3.63
C PHE A 125 16.67 -34.00 4.34
N PHE A 126 17.90 -34.01 3.82
CA PHE A 126 19.02 -33.27 4.40
C PHE A 126 19.40 -32.04 3.58
N ARG A 127 19.28 -32.11 2.25
CA ARG A 127 19.66 -31.05 1.32
C ARG A 127 18.54 -30.72 0.34
N GLY A 128 18.59 -29.50 -0.18
CA GLY A 128 17.56 -28.97 -1.08
C GLY A 128 16.23 -28.71 -0.36
N GLY A 129 15.17 -28.64 -1.15
CA GLY A 129 13.82 -28.34 -0.68
C GLY A 129 13.62 -26.86 -0.35
N LYS A 130 12.43 -26.55 0.15
CA LYS A 130 12.01 -25.20 0.50
C LYS A 130 11.36 -25.13 1.88
N ALA A 131 11.54 -24.00 2.54
CA ALA A 131 10.85 -23.71 3.79
C ALA A 131 9.62 -22.87 3.47
N VAL A 132 8.53 -23.14 4.18
CA VAL A 132 7.24 -22.51 3.93
C VAL A 132 6.66 -22.09 5.27
N ILE A 133 6.12 -20.87 5.33
CA ILE A 133 5.31 -20.43 6.47
C ILE A 133 3.84 -20.39 6.04
N SER A 134 2.98 -20.95 6.87
CA SER A 134 1.54 -21.03 6.62
C SER A 134 0.77 -20.65 7.88
N GLY A 135 -0.36 -20.00 7.73
CA GLY A 135 -1.21 -19.57 8.83
C GLY A 135 -2.35 -18.69 8.33
N ASP A 136 -2.98 -17.99 9.27
CA ASP A 136 -4.11 -17.09 8.99
C ASP A 136 -3.68 -15.64 9.26
N LEU A 137 -4.14 -14.70 8.44
CA LEU A 137 -3.81 -13.27 8.59
C LEU A 137 -4.38 -12.65 9.87
N VAL A 138 -5.47 -13.22 10.39
CA VAL A 138 -6.11 -12.81 11.65
C VAL A 138 -5.26 -13.17 12.86
N SER A 139 -4.49 -14.26 12.77
CA SER A 139 -3.69 -14.79 13.87
C SER A 139 -2.24 -14.30 13.82
N PRO A 140 -1.61 -13.96 14.96
CA PRO A 140 -0.19 -13.65 15.00
C PRO A 140 0.69 -14.89 14.87
N ASP A 141 0.15 -16.10 14.90
CA ASP A 141 0.94 -17.33 14.82
C ASP A 141 1.02 -17.87 13.40
N TYR A 142 2.18 -18.39 13.02
CA TYR A 142 2.38 -19.10 11.77
C TYR A 142 3.17 -20.37 12.01
N ARG A 143 2.80 -21.41 11.28
CA ARG A 143 3.51 -22.67 11.28
C ARG A 143 4.57 -22.65 10.19
N ARG A 144 5.83 -22.86 10.59
CA ARG A 144 6.93 -23.06 9.65
C ARG A 144 7.07 -24.55 9.36
N SER A 145 7.06 -24.91 8.08
CA SER A 145 7.14 -26.28 7.59
C SER A 145 8.18 -26.39 6.47
N HIS A 146 8.50 -27.64 6.10
CA HIS A 146 9.54 -27.94 5.12
C HIS A 146 9.00 -28.86 4.03
N ILE A 147 9.34 -28.57 2.78
CA ILE A 147 8.94 -29.37 1.61
C ILE A 147 10.22 -29.89 0.94
N CYS A 148 10.29 -31.21 0.74
CA CYS A 148 11.43 -31.85 0.08
C CYS A 148 11.47 -31.48 -1.42
N PRO A 149 12.64 -31.59 -2.09
CA PRO A 149 12.76 -31.19 -3.50
C PRO A 149 11.94 -32.04 -4.48
N SER A 150 11.42 -33.19 -4.04
CA SER A 150 10.56 -34.06 -4.86
C SER A 150 9.08 -33.71 -4.78
N CYS A 151 8.69 -32.66 -4.05
CA CYS A 151 7.30 -32.25 -3.77
C CYS A 151 7.08 -30.75 -4.00
#